data_AF-A0A5K0X458-F1
#
_entry.id   AF-A0A5K0X458-F1
#
_cell.length_a   1.000
_cell.length_b   1.000
_cell.length_c   1.000
_cell.angle_alpha   90.00
_cell.angle_beta   90.00
_cell.angle_gamma   90.00
#
_symmetry.space_group_name_H-M   'P 1'
#
loop_
_entity.id
_entity.type
_entity.pdbx_description
1 polymer ?
#
loop_
_entity_poly.entity_id
_entity_poly.type
_entity_poly.pdbx_seq_one_letter_code
_entity_poly.pdbx_strand_id
1 'polypeptide(L)' 'NSYDLTVNLITATKKLTTKPFGAGILLEFDNTKSIQAIFDEKLACLQVYWGDFPKEMVDEAHKAGVKVLHQERNR' A
#
# COMPACT_ATOMS: atom_id res chain seq x y z
N ASN A 1 -6.47 -3.12 -15.74
CA ASN A 1 -7.09 -2.74 -14.45
C ASN A 1 -5.96 -2.33 -13.50
N SER A 2 -6.18 -1.34 -12.61
CA SER A 2 -5.14 -0.85 -11.68
C SER A 2 -4.63 -1.94 -10.73
N TYR A 3 -5.47 -2.93 -10.39
CA TYR A 3 -5.07 -4.10 -9.60
C TYR A 3 -3.93 -4.89 -10.28
N ASP A 4 -4.15 -5.37 -11.51
CA ASP A 4 -3.18 -6.21 -12.24
C ASP A 4 -1.87 -5.46 -12.49
N LEU A 5 -1.95 -4.15 -12.75
CA LEU A 5 -0.77 -3.31 -12.91
C LEU A 5 0.05 -3.26 -11.61
N THR A 6 -0.61 -3.06 -10.46
CA THR A 6 0.07 -3.05 -9.16
C THR A 6 0.71 -4.41 -8.85
N VAL A 7 0.01 -5.52 -9.09
CA VAL A 7 0.57 -6.88 -8.92
C VAL A 7 1.81 -7.09 -9.80
N ASN A 8 1.75 -6.67 -11.06
CA ASN A 8 2.88 -6.80 -11.99
C ASN A 8 4.10 -5.99 -11.53
N LEU A 9 3.89 -4.75 -11.05
CA LEU A 9 4.97 -3.91 -10.53
C LEU A 9 5.58 -4.52 -9.26
N ILE A 10 4.75 -4.98 -8.31
CA ILE A 10 5.23 -5.64 -7.08
C ILE A 10 6.03 -6.89 -7.42
N THR A 11 5.53 -7.72 -8.34
CA THR A 11 6.21 -8.95 -8.78
C THR A 11 7.54 -8.64 -9.46
N ALA A 12 7.59 -7.60 -10.30
CA ALA A 12 8.83 -7.16 -10.92
C ALA A 12 9.84 -6.69 -9.87
N THR A 13 9.42 -5.91 -8.88
CA THR A 13 10.31 -5.45 -7.78
C THR A 13 10.81 -6.61 -6.92
N LYS A 14 9.96 -7.60 -6.58
CA LYS A 14 10.36 -8.81 -5.85
C LYS A 14 11.45 -9.62 -6.59
N LYS A 15 11.53 -9.53 -7.93
CA LYS A 15 12.61 -10.17 -8.72
C LYS A 15 13.95 -9.43 -8.63
N LEU A 16 13.93 -8.13 -8.29
CA LEU A 16 15.12 -7.29 -8.23
C LEU A 16 15.77 -7.26 -6.83
N THR A 17 15.03 -7.63 -5.78
CA THR A 17 15.51 -7.56 -4.40
C THR A 17 14.83 -8.58 -3.51
N THR A 18 15.58 -9.11 -2.54
CA THR A 18 15.06 -9.90 -1.41
C THR A 18 14.78 -9.06 -0.17
N LYS A 19 15.19 -7.78 -0.17
CA LYS A 19 14.94 -6.86 0.95
C LYS A 19 13.46 -6.46 0.99
N PRO A 20 12.86 -6.32 2.18
CA PRO A 20 11.51 -5.79 2.33
C PRO A 20 11.38 -4.40 1.68
N PHE A 21 10.25 -4.15 1.04
CA PHE A 21 9.90 -2.86 0.45
C PHE A 21 8.41 -2.56 0.65
N GLY A 22 8.04 -1.30 0.42
CA GLY A 22 6.67 -0.83 0.52
C GLY A 22 6.20 -0.10 -0.72
N ALA A 23 4.95 0.36 -0.66
CA ALA A 23 4.33 1.15 -1.71
C ALA A 23 3.79 2.47 -1.13
N GLY A 24 3.91 3.55 -1.91
CA GLY A 24 3.34 4.86 -1.59
C GLY A 24 2.05 5.09 -2.36
N ILE A 25 0.98 5.54 -1.69
CA ILE A 25 -0.33 5.82 -2.30
C ILE A 25 -0.80 7.23 -1.92
N LEU A 26 -1.25 7.99 -2.93
CA LEU A 26 -1.93 9.27 -2.75
C LEU A 26 -3.44 9.02 -2.58
N LEU A 27 -4.01 9.41 -1.43
CA LEU A 27 -5.41 9.14 -1.11
C LEU A 27 -6.40 10.08 -1.84
N GLU A 28 -5.90 11.16 -2.45
CA GLU A 28 -6.69 12.08 -3.28
C GLU A 28 -7.26 11.41 -4.55
N PHE A 29 -6.71 10.27 -4.97
CA PHE A 29 -7.16 9.50 -6.14
C PHE A 29 -7.77 8.14 -5.74
N ASP A 30 -8.67 7.60 -6.57
CA ASP A 30 -9.19 6.25 -6.37
C ASP A 30 -8.10 5.20 -6.61
N ASN A 31 -7.50 4.77 -5.51
CA ASN A 31 -6.47 3.74 -5.46
C ASN A 31 -6.97 2.45 -4.78
N THR A 32 -8.29 2.28 -4.63
CA THR A 32 -8.88 1.15 -3.89
C THR A 32 -8.35 -0.20 -4.40
N LYS A 33 -8.25 -0.35 -5.73
CA LYS A 33 -7.73 -1.57 -6.36
C LYS A 33 -6.23 -1.78 -6.16
N SER A 34 -5.45 -0.70 -6.12
CA SER A 34 -4.01 -0.80 -5.85
C SER A 34 -3.75 -1.12 -4.38
N ILE A 35 -4.52 -0.55 -3.45
CA ILE A 35 -4.47 -0.88 -2.02
C ILE A 35 -4.82 -2.35 -1.80
N GLN A 36 -5.87 -2.85 -2.46
CA GLN A 36 -6.24 -4.26 -2.40
C GLN A 36 -5.08 -5.17 -2.87
N ALA A 37 -4.46 -4.85 -4.01
CA ALA A 37 -3.30 -5.60 -4.51
C ALA A 37 -2.11 -5.59 -3.54
N ILE A 38 -1.85 -4.46 -2.86
CA ILE A 38 -0.78 -4.33 -1.85
C ILE A 38 -1.03 -5.27 -0.67
N PHE A 39 -2.29 -5.40 -0.23
CA PHE A 39 -2.68 -6.30 0.85
C PHE A 39 -2.55 -7.77 0.44
N ASP A 40 -3.07 -8.12 -0.74
CA ASP A 40 -3.03 -9.49 -1.27
C ASP A 40 -1.58 -9.97 -1.48
N GLU A 41 -0.71 -9.08 -1.97
CA GLU A 41 0.73 -9.36 -2.18
C GLU A 41 1.59 -9.26 -0.91
N LYS A 42 1.00 -8.86 0.22
CA LYS A 42 1.61 -8.75 1.55
C LYS A 42 2.91 -7.96 1.57
N LEU A 43 2.87 -6.74 1.01
CA LEU A 43 4.03 -5.84 1.09
C LEU A 43 4.38 -5.51 2.54
N ALA A 44 5.66 -5.20 2.80
CA ALA A 44 6.13 -4.96 4.16
C ALA A 44 5.50 -3.70 4.78
N CYS A 45 5.30 -2.67 3.97
CA CYS A 45 4.60 -1.46 4.40
C CYS A 45 3.82 -0.77 3.27
N LEU A 46 2.81 -0.01 3.68
CA LEU A 46 2.04 0.92 2.86
C LEU A 46 2.21 2.32 3.46
N GLN A 47 2.68 3.26 2.65
CA GLN A 47 2.74 4.67 3.02
C GLN A 47 1.61 5.42 2.33
N VAL A 48 0.80 6.13 3.10
CA VAL A 48 -0.35 6.88 2.60
C VAL A 48 -0.14 8.38 2.78
N TYR A 49 -0.62 9.16 1.82
CA TYR A 49 -0.42 10.60 1.74
C TYR A 49 -1.72 11.34 1.41
N TRP A 50 -1.80 12.58 1.88
CA TRP A 50 -2.77 13.60 1.44
C TRP A 50 -4.25 13.24 1.61
N GLY A 51 -4.59 12.56 2.70
CA GLY A 51 -5.99 12.29 3.01
C GLY A 51 -6.12 11.43 4.24
N ASP A 52 -7.36 11.20 4.65
CA ASP A 52 -7.67 10.37 5.80
C ASP A 52 -7.56 8.89 5.42
N PHE A 53 -6.85 8.12 6.23
CA PHE A 53 -6.82 6.67 6.13
C PHE A 53 -7.46 6.09 7.38
N PRO A 54 -8.76 5.72 7.32
CA PRO A 54 -9.54 5.44 8.52
C PRO A 54 -9.03 4.19 9.24
N LYS A 55 -9.37 4.08 10.52
CA LYS A 55 -8.88 3.01 11.37
C LYS A 55 -9.25 1.62 10.83
N GLU A 56 -10.43 1.44 10.22
CA GLU A 56 -10.79 0.13 9.66
C GLU A 56 -9.81 -0.30 8.55
N MET A 57 -9.38 0.63 7.70
CA MET A 57 -8.41 0.36 6.63
C MET A 57 -7.01 0.06 7.19
N VAL A 58 -6.63 0.71 8.30
CA VAL A 58 -5.39 0.38 9.04
C VAL A 58 -5.47 -1.02 9.63
N ASP A 59 -6.61 -1.38 10.23
CA ASP A 59 -6.81 -2.70 10.81
C ASP A 59 -6.78 -3.79 9.73
N GLU A 60 -7.35 -3.54 8.55
CA GLU A 60 -7.26 -4.45 7.39
C GLU A 60 -5.82 -4.63 6.89
N ALA A 61 -5.07 -3.53 6.74
CA ALA A 61 -3.66 -3.60 6.36
C ALA A 61 -2.85 -4.45 7.36
N HIS A 62 -3.08 -4.24 8.66
CA HIS A 62 -2.40 -5.00 9.71
C HIS A 62 -2.79 -6.49 9.71
N LYS A 63 -4.06 -6.83 9.45
CA LYS A 63 -4.52 -8.22 9.28
C LYS A 63 -3.83 -8.90 8.09
N ALA A 64 -3.55 -8.15 7.02
CA ALA A 64 -2.80 -8.64 5.86
C ALA A 64 -1.28 -8.73 6.10
N GLY A 65 -0.79 -8.28 7.26
CA GLY A 65 0.64 -8.26 7.60
C GLY A 65 1.39 -7.03 7.08
N VAL A 66 0.68 -6.01 6.59
CA VAL A 66 1.23 -4.77 6.04
C VAL A 66 1.27 -3.69 7.11
N LYS A 67 2.42 -3.05 7.34
CA LYS A 67 2.53 -1.89 8.25
C LYS A 67 2.12 -0.60 7.56
N VAL A 68 1.34 0.25 8.22
CA VAL A 68 0.89 1.52 7.64
C VAL A 68 1.73 2.70 8.17
N LEU A 69 2.21 3.53 7.25
CA LEU A 69 2.88 4.79 7.53
C LEU A 69 1.99 5.93 7.03
N HIS A 70 1.37 6.67 7.94
CA HIS A 70 0.51 7.80 7.58
C HIS A 70 1.34 9.09 7.53
N GLN A 71 1.34 9.77 6.38
CA GLN A 71 2.00 11.06 6.24
C GLN A 71 1.05 12.17 6.70
N GLU A 72 1.26 12.62 7.93
CA GLU A 72 0.59 13.80 8.47
C GLU A 72 1.33 15.07 8.04
N ARG A 73 0.59 16.06 7.55
CA ARG A 73 1.12 17.43 7.44
C ARG A 73 0.83 18.11 8.78
N ASN A 74 1.85 18.30 9.61
CA ASN A 74 1.74 19.19 10.77
C ASN A 74 1.28 20.56 10.28
N ARG A 75 0.08 20.98 10.70
CA ARG A 75 -0.37 22.37 10.59
C ARG A 75 0.12 23.16 11.79
#